data_AF-A0A1Q7N2X1-F1
#
_entry.id   AF-A0A1Q7N2X1-F1
#
_cell.length_a   1.000
_cell.length_b   1.000
_cell.length_c   1.000
_cell.angle_alpha   90.00
_cell.angle_beta   90.00
_cell.angle_gamma   90.00
#
_symmetry.space_group_name_H-M   'P 1'
#
loop_
_entity.id
_entity.type
_entity.pdbx_description
1 polymer ?
#
loop_
_entity_poly.entity_id
_entity_poly.type
_entity_poly.pdbx_seq_one_letter_code
_entity_poly.pdbx_strand_id
1 'polypeptide(L)'
;MPNPASSIFIVGMLSLSPWLLAQGDLGSIDGVVSDPDRAIVSGAPIQVKNVQTGAIYKAASSSTGNYTLGQLPPGTYDLFVVMPSFATYRKPGVVIQAGQKLRLDIQLEDTGALNTLGDGRAFFNDIRGVHEVPSGPAPRTPDGRPDFSAVWHAMRDADPDAEIAAEKPPAMPWAAALAKKRTESNGKDSPGVRCLPTSVQLMSLFWLNKVVQTPTLLLIISEGAVPAVRQIFLDGRGHPPDLDPTWLGYSTGKWEGDTLVVDTIGFNDKAWIAPGNFPHTEKLRMITRIRRPDLGHLEFETTYEDPETFTKPWAVRQVADLAPGEEIWEYICNENNQDAEHMVGK
;
A
#
# COMPACT_ATOMS: atom_id res chain seq x y z
N MET A 1 -32.76 -59.56 75.38
CA MET A 1 -33.34 -58.23 75.11
C MET A 1 -32.67 -57.24 76.05
N PRO A 2 -32.25 -56.02 75.67
CA PRO A 2 -31.93 -55.43 74.37
C PRO A 2 -30.42 -55.07 74.22
N ASN A 3 -30.03 -54.64 73.02
CA ASN A 3 -28.75 -53.99 72.66
C ASN A 3 -28.84 -52.47 73.01
N PRO A 4 -27.75 -51.67 73.06
CA PRO A 4 -27.16 -51.19 71.79
C PRO A 4 -25.67 -50.80 71.77
N ALA A 5 -25.15 -50.83 70.53
CA ALA A 5 -24.18 -49.91 69.91
C ALA A 5 -22.71 -49.92 70.37
N SER A 6 -21.82 -50.32 69.44
CA SER A 6 -20.55 -49.61 69.19
C SER A 6 -20.03 -49.90 67.78
N SER A 7 -19.84 -48.82 67.04
CA SER A 7 -19.34 -48.71 65.66
C SER A 7 -17.83 -48.93 65.59
N ILE A 8 -17.32 -49.64 64.58
CA ILE A 8 -15.90 -49.56 64.17
C ILE A 8 -15.79 -49.50 62.64
N PHE A 9 -14.92 -48.57 62.22
CA PHE A 9 -14.64 -48.00 60.91
C PHE A 9 -14.06 -48.96 59.86
N ILE A 10 -14.47 -48.73 58.61
CA ILE A 10 -13.83 -49.20 57.37
C ILE A 10 -12.66 -48.25 57.06
N VAL A 11 -11.43 -48.77 56.90
CA VAL A 11 -10.32 -48.04 56.28
C VAL A 11 -10.26 -48.43 54.80
N GLY A 12 -10.84 -47.58 53.95
CA GLY A 12 -10.72 -47.66 52.50
C GLY A 12 -9.42 -47.00 52.05
N MET A 13 -8.53 -47.79 51.45
CA MET A 13 -7.27 -47.34 50.88
C MET A 13 -7.54 -46.59 49.57
N LEU A 14 -7.59 -45.25 49.60
CA LEU A 14 -7.67 -44.41 48.41
C LEU A 14 -6.30 -44.38 47.70
N SER A 15 -6.20 -45.04 46.55
CA SER A 15 -5.10 -44.87 45.60
C SER A 15 -5.25 -43.51 44.90
N LEU A 16 -4.49 -42.51 45.35
CA LEU A 16 -4.26 -41.26 44.65
C LEU A 16 -3.35 -41.53 43.43
N SER A 17 -3.93 -41.58 42.23
CA SER A 17 -3.20 -41.51 40.98
C SER A 17 -2.63 -40.10 40.82
N PRO A 18 -1.30 -39.89 40.76
CA PRO A 18 -0.78 -38.58 40.41
C PRO A 18 -1.09 -38.32 38.94
N TRP A 19 -1.79 -37.22 38.69
CA TRP A 19 -1.90 -36.63 37.37
C TRP A 19 -0.49 -36.17 36.97
N LEU A 20 0.23 -37.02 36.25
CA LEU A 20 1.41 -36.61 35.52
C LEU A 20 0.93 -35.63 34.44
N LEU A 21 0.97 -34.34 34.76
CA LEU A 21 1.05 -33.32 33.74
C LEU A 21 2.33 -33.62 32.97
N ALA A 22 2.20 -34.11 31.74
CA ALA A 22 3.30 -34.07 30.79
C ALA A 22 3.76 -32.61 30.74
N GLN A 23 4.92 -32.31 31.34
CA GLN A 23 5.64 -31.08 31.07
C GLN A 23 6.04 -31.19 29.60
N GLY A 24 5.18 -30.70 28.72
CA GLY A 24 5.53 -30.58 27.32
C GLY A 24 6.73 -29.66 27.28
N ASP A 25 7.89 -30.16 26.88
CA ASP A 25 9.07 -29.33 26.69
C ASP A 25 8.77 -28.37 25.53
N LEU A 26 8.28 -27.18 25.88
CA LEU A 26 7.94 -26.15 24.91
C LEU A 26 9.23 -25.56 24.35
N GLY A 27 9.29 -25.45 23.04
CA GLY A 27 10.38 -24.79 22.33
C GLY A 27 10.23 -23.27 22.30
N SER A 28 11.21 -22.64 21.68
CA SER A 28 11.24 -21.21 21.41
C SER A 28 12.00 -20.92 20.11
N ILE A 29 11.68 -19.76 19.51
CA ILE A 29 12.44 -19.19 18.40
C ILE A 29 13.00 -17.85 18.87
N ASP A 30 14.30 -17.70 18.78
CA ASP A 30 15.02 -16.47 19.10
C ASP A 30 15.68 -15.93 17.83
N GLY A 31 15.78 -14.62 17.70
CA GLY A 31 16.39 -14.02 16.52
C GLY A 31 16.59 -12.52 16.64
N VAL A 32 17.20 -11.94 15.62
CA VAL A 32 17.24 -10.50 15.37
C VAL A 32 16.49 -10.19 14.08
N VAL A 33 15.73 -9.11 14.08
CA VAL A 33 15.11 -8.55 12.87
C VAL A 33 15.97 -7.39 12.35
N SER A 34 16.33 -7.46 11.08
CA SER A 34 17.14 -6.45 10.38
C SER A 34 16.58 -6.15 9.00
N ASP A 35 16.95 -5.02 8.42
CA ASP A 35 16.62 -4.62 7.05
C ASP A 35 17.71 -5.08 6.04
N PRO A 36 17.57 -4.81 4.73
CA PRO A 36 18.56 -5.19 3.72
C PRO A 36 19.97 -4.65 4.01
N ASP A 37 20.07 -3.47 4.60
CA ASP A 37 21.32 -2.81 5.00
C ASP A 37 21.90 -3.34 6.32
N ARG A 38 21.25 -4.37 6.90
CA ARG A 38 21.54 -4.95 8.22
C ARG A 38 21.34 -3.97 9.38
N ALA A 39 20.61 -2.89 9.18
CA ALA A 39 20.20 -2.02 10.27
C ALA A 39 19.12 -2.72 11.10
N ILE A 40 19.08 -2.39 12.38
CA ILE A 40 18.17 -2.99 13.35
C ILE A 40 16.74 -2.51 13.08
N VAL A 41 15.80 -3.46 13.05
CA VAL A 41 14.38 -3.17 12.91
C VAL A 41 13.68 -3.39 14.25
N SER A 42 13.23 -2.30 14.87
CA SER A 42 12.50 -2.31 16.15
C SER A 42 10.99 -2.39 15.92
N GLY A 43 10.27 -3.07 16.83
CA GLY A 43 8.81 -3.12 16.83
C GLY A 43 8.20 -4.04 15.77
N ALA A 44 8.97 -4.94 15.15
CA ALA A 44 8.49 -5.85 14.11
C ALA A 44 7.50 -6.87 14.65
N PRO A 45 6.24 -6.92 14.17
CA PRO A 45 5.29 -7.91 14.63
C PRO A 45 5.60 -9.27 13.97
N ILE A 46 6.15 -10.18 14.75
CA ILE A 46 6.44 -11.55 14.31
C ILE A 46 5.29 -12.46 14.73
N GLN A 47 4.82 -13.29 13.81
CA GLN A 47 3.78 -14.28 14.08
C GLN A 47 4.23 -15.64 13.57
N VAL A 48 3.97 -16.70 14.33
CA VAL A 48 4.09 -18.07 13.85
C VAL A 48 2.76 -18.79 14.00
N LYS A 49 2.35 -19.50 12.95
CA LYS A 49 1.14 -20.32 12.94
C LYS A 49 1.54 -21.79 12.91
N ASN A 50 1.08 -22.57 13.89
CA ASN A 50 1.25 -24.01 13.87
C ASN A 50 0.42 -24.60 12.72
N VAL A 51 1.06 -25.38 11.85
CA VAL A 51 0.45 -25.92 10.63
C VAL A 51 -0.60 -26.98 10.96
N GLN A 52 -0.42 -27.73 12.04
CA GLN A 52 -1.34 -28.80 12.44
C GLN A 52 -2.54 -28.29 13.24
N THR A 53 -2.31 -27.38 14.20
CA THR A 53 -3.36 -26.92 15.13
C THR A 53 -3.99 -25.59 14.72
N GLY A 54 -3.34 -24.83 13.84
CA GLY A 54 -3.75 -23.47 13.47
C GLY A 54 -3.49 -22.42 14.55
N ALA A 55 -2.94 -22.79 15.71
CA ALA A 55 -2.63 -21.87 16.79
C ALA A 55 -1.59 -20.82 16.36
N ILE A 56 -1.80 -19.56 16.76
CA ILE A 56 -0.94 -18.43 16.41
C ILE A 56 -0.23 -17.93 17.66
N TYR A 57 1.08 -17.75 17.56
CA TYR A 57 1.93 -17.17 18.59
C TYR A 57 2.56 -15.90 18.03
N LYS A 58 2.71 -14.88 18.87
CA LYS A 58 3.16 -13.55 18.46
C LYS A 58 4.28 -13.03 19.34
N ALA A 59 5.16 -12.24 18.75
CA ALA A 59 6.19 -11.47 19.43
C ALA A 59 6.39 -10.15 18.70
N ALA A 60 7.15 -9.24 19.31
CA ALA A 60 7.66 -8.06 18.65
C ALA A 60 9.18 -7.99 18.80
N SER A 61 9.89 -7.44 17.80
CA SER A 61 11.31 -7.13 17.99
C SER A 61 11.49 -5.96 18.96
N SER A 62 12.50 -6.04 19.81
CA SER A 62 12.90 -5.00 20.75
C SER A 62 13.60 -3.83 20.05
N SER A 63 13.95 -2.78 20.79
CA SER A 63 14.77 -1.65 20.31
C SER A 63 16.16 -2.06 19.81
N THR A 64 16.63 -3.26 20.17
CA THR A 64 17.89 -3.85 19.68
C THR A 64 17.67 -4.90 18.59
N GLY A 65 16.45 -5.00 18.06
CA GLY A 65 16.07 -5.94 16.99
C GLY A 65 15.84 -7.37 17.47
N ASN A 66 16.24 -7.70 18.70
CA ASN A 66 16.05 -9.04 19.26
C ASN A 66 14.57 -9.36 19.46
N TYR A 67 14.16 -10.59 19.17
CA TYR A 67 12.83 -11.13 19.45
C TYR A 67 12.90 -12.55 20.02
N THR A 68 11.87 -12.93 20.77
CA THR A 68 11.68 -14.29 21.29
C THR A 68 10.21 -14.70 21.16
N LEU A 69 9.96 -15.78 20.43
CA LEU A 69 8.69 -16.50 20.42
C LEU A 69 8.84 -17.71 21.34
N GLY A 70 8.37 -17.59 22.57
CA GLY A 70 8.40 -18.67 23.56
C GLY A 70 7.15 -19.54 23.55
N GLN A 71 7.19 -20.62 24.35
CA GLN A 71 6.03 -21.46 24.64
C GLN A 71 5.45 -22.16 23.40
N LEU A 72 6.30 -22.56 22.47
CA LEU A 72 5.89 -23.22 21.22
C LEU A 72 5.85 -24.74 21.40
N PRO A 73 4.69 -25.40 21.25
CA PRO A 73 4.64 -26.86 21.20
C PRO A 73 5.50 -27.42 20.07
N PRO A 74 6.04 -28.64 20.21
CA PRO A 74 6.72 -29.30 19.11
C PRO A 74 5.80 -29.41 17.89
N GLY A 75 6.31 -29.08 16.71
CA GLY A 75 5.50 -29.06 15.50
C GLY A 75 6.13 -28.27 14.36
N THR A 76 5.36 -28.09 13.29
CA THR A 76 5.76 -27.31 12.12
C THR A 76 5.02 -25.99 12.12
N TYR A 77 5.72 -24.91 11.84
CA TYR A 77 5.21 -23.55 11.89
C TYR A 77 5.46 -22.81 10.58
N ASP A 78 4.49 -21.98 10.20
CA ASP A 78 4.69 -20.93 9.21
C ASP A 78 4.96 -19.61 9.94
N LEU A 79 6.12 -19.01 9.70
CA LEU A 79 6.51 -17.71 10.25
C LEU A 79 6.15 -16.58 9.29
N PHE A 80 5.62 -15.48 9.83
CA PHE A 80 5.25 -14.27 9.12
C PHE A 80 5.75 -13.03 9.85
N VAL A 81 6.22 -12.04 9.10
CA VAL A 81 6.37 -10.66 9.58
C VAL A 81 5.64 -9.74 8.60
N VAL A 82 4.72 -8.95 9.12
CA VAL A 82 3.96 -7.96 8.34
C VAL A 82 4.25 -6.60 8.96
N MET A 83 5.21 -5.88 8.39
CA MET A 83 5.60 -4.55 8.83
C MET A 83 5.35 -3.56 7.70
N PRO A 84 4.82 -2.36 7.98
CA PRO A 84 4.78 -1.28 6.99
C PRO A 84 6.15 -1.04 6.35
N SER A 85 6.16 -0.69 5.07
CA SER A 85 7.37 -0.38 4.28
C SER A 85 8.31 -1.57 3.98
N PHE A 86 7.94 -2.79 4.37
CA PHE A 86 8.67 -4.02 4.03
C PHE A 86 7.78 -5.02 3.31
N ALA A 87 8.38 -5.81 2.41
CA ALA A 87 7.69 -6.95 1.82
C ALA A 87 7.33 -7.95 2.93
N THR A 88 6.15 -8.56 2.83
CA THR A 88 5.71 -9.59 3.78
C THR A 88 6.74 -10.71 3.82
N TYR A 89 7.45 -10.83 4.94
CA TYR A 89 8.38 -11.92 5.15
C TYR A 89 7.58 -13.17 5.50
N ARG A 90 7.80 -14.27 4.76
CA ARG A 90 7.19 -15.57 5.05
C ARG A 90 8.23 -16.67 4.99
N LYS A 91 8.33 -17.47 6.06
CA LYS A 91 9.14 -18.69 6.10
C LYS A 91 8.29 -19.88 6.53
N PRO A 92 7.77 -20.67 5.57
CA PRO A 92 7.00 -21.87 5.89
C PRO A 92 7.92 -23.00 6.37
N GLY A 93 7.35 -23.99 7.06
CA GLY A 93 8.04 -25.24 7.38
C GLY A 93 9.10 -25.14 8.48
N VAL A 94 9.01 -24.16 9.37
CA VAL A 94 9.91 -24.04 10.53
C VAL A 94 9.57 -25.16 11.52
N VAL A 95 10.50 -26.10 11.73
CA VAL A 95 10.30 -27.23 12.65
C VAL A 95 10.84 -26.89 14.03
N ILE A 96 10.00 -27.05 15.05
CA ILE A 96 10.37 -26.92 16.46
C ILE A 96 10.25 -28.29 17.13
N GLN A 97 11.36 -28.76 17.70
CA GLN A 97 11.43 -29.97 18.52
C GLN A 97 11.16 -29.64 20.00
N ALA A 98 10.87 -30.68 20.79
CA ALA A 98 10.65 -30.57 22.23
C ALA A 98 11.85 -29.91 22.93
N GLY A 99 11.59 -28.82 23.64
CA GLY A 99 12.58 -28.03 24.39
C GLY A 99 13.58 -27.26 23.52
N GLN A 100 13.41 -27.27 22.20
CA GLN A 100 14.37 -26.66 21.28
C GLN A 100 14.35 -25.13 21.39
N LYS A 101 15.54 -24.53 21.47
CA LYS A 101 15.74 -23.10 21.20
C LYS A 101 16.30 -22.95 19.78
N LEU A 102 15.44 -22.55 18.85
CA LEU A 102 15.83 -22.33 17.46
C LEU A 102 16.31 -20.89 17.29
N ARG A 103 17.54 -20.68 16.82
CA ARG A 103 18.00 -19.36 16.35
C ARG A 103 17.57 -19.16 14.91
N LEU A 104 16.85 -18.07 14.64
CA LEU A 104 16.42 -17.69 13.30
C LEU A 104 16.46 -16.16 13.17
N ASP A 105 17.45 -15.64 12.47
CA ASP A 105 17.49 -14.20 12.16
C ASP A 105 16.58 -13.92 10.96
N ILE A 106 15.89 -12.79 11.02
CA ILE A 106 14.94 -12.33 10.00
C ILE A 106 15.57 -11.11 9.32
N GLN A 107 15.86 -11.23 8.03
CA GLN A 107 16.17 -10.10 7.19
C GLN A 107 14.92 -9.75 6.39
N LEU A 108 14.36 -8.56 6.63
CA LEU A 108 13.25 -8.04 5.86
C LEU A 108 13.76 -7.54 4.51
N GLU A 109 12.90 -7.63 3.50
CA GLU A 109 13.16 -7.09 2.17
C GLU A 109 12.33 -5.81 1.99
N ASP A 110 12.92 -4.79 1.37
CA ASP A 110 12.20 -3.56 1.06
C ASP A 110 11.07 -3.82 0.05
N THR A 111 9.95 -3.10 0.16
CA THR A 111 8.98 -3.10 -0.94
C THR A 111 9.49 -2.25 -2.09
N GLY A 112 10.01 -2.89 -3.15
CA GLY A 112 10.24 -2.22 -4.43
C GLY A 112 11.53 -1.42 -4.58
N ALA A 113 12.53 -1.60 -3.71
CA ALA A 113 13.88 -1.08 -3.95
C ALA A 113 14.53 -1.86 -5.11
N LEU A 114 15.11 -1.16 -6.10
CA LEU A 114 15.85 -1.78 -7.22
C LEU A 114 17.31 -2.03 -6.84
N ASN A 115 17.68 -1.79 -5.57
CA ASN A 115 19.05 -1.82 -5.05
C ASN A 115 19.95 -0.74 -5.69
N THR A 116 19.37 0.39 -6.10
CA THR A 116 20.12 1.55 -6.56
C THR A 116 20.22 2.61 -5.46
N LEU A 117 21.32 3.37 -5.43
CA LEU A 117 21.49 4.44 -4.44
C LEU A 117 20.39 5.49 -4.63
N GLY A 118 19.51 5.64 -3.63
CA GLY A 118 18.42 6.61 -3.66
C GLY A 118 17.02 6.02 -3.95
N ASP A 119 16.90 4.72 -4.19
CA ASP A 119 15.61 4.04 -4.39
C ASP A 119 15.17 3.16 -3.19
N GLY A 120 15.94 3.18 -2.11
CA GLY A 120 15.70 2.35 -0.93
C GLY A 120 14.46 2.78 -0.14
N ARG A 121 14.13 2.03 0.92
CA ARG A 121 12.98 2.31 1.81
C ARG A 121 12.81 3.78 2.23
N ALA A 122 13.90 4.47 2.55
CA ALA A 122 13.84 5.87 3.00
C ALA A 122 13.20 6.79 1.94
N PHE A 123 13.51 6.54 0.67
CA PHE A 123 12.96 7.29 -0.45
C PHE A 123 11.46 7.01 -0.66
N PHE A 124 11.03 5.74 -0.60
CA PHE A 124 9.60 5.41 -0.70
C PHE A 124 8.80 5.88 0.53
N ASN A 125 9.41 5.89 1.71
CA ASN A 125 8.81 6.44 2.92
C ASN A 125 8.64 7.96 2.85
N ASP A 126 9.59 8.66 2.23
CA ASP A 126 9.50 10.10 1.98
C ASP A 126 8.36 10.39 1.01
N ILE A 127 8.37 9.78 -0.19
CA ILE A 127 7.34 9.95 -1.22
C ILE A 127 5.92 9.72 -0.70
N ARG A 128 5.72 8.65 0.09
CA ARG A 128 4.39 8.24 0.57
C ARG A 128 4.08 8.78 1.97
N GLY A 129 5.03 9.47 2.58
CA GLY A 129 4.93 9.99 3.93
C GLY A 129 4.03 11.21 4.01
N VAL A 130 3.63 11.53 5.24
CA VAL A 130 3.01 12.82 5.54
C VAL A 130 4.12 13.86 5.65
N HIS A 131 4.02 14.93 4.88
CA HIS A 131 4.99 16.02 4.88
C HIS A 131 4.56 17.14 5.84
N GLU A 132 5.52 17.88 6.40
CA GLU A 132 5.22 19.09 7.16
C GLU A 132 4.74 20.19 6.20
N VAL A 133 3.51 20.66 6.37
CA VAL A 133 2.88 21.66 5.51
C VAL A 133 2.54 22.94 6.26
N PRO A 134 2.61 24.11 5.60
CA PRO A 134 2.24 25.37 6.24
C PRO A 134 0.74 25.41 6.56
N SER A 135 0.42 25.98 7.72
CA SER A 135 -0.96 26.21 8.14
C SER A 135 -1.52 27.53 7.58
N GLY A 136 -2.78 27.55 7.19
CA GLY A 136 -3.45 28.76 6.71
C GLY A 136 -4.73 28.45 5.94
N PRO A 137 -5.55 29.46 5.60
CA PRO A 137 -6.70 29.27 4.73
C PRO A 137 -6.25 28.93 3.30
N ALA A 138 -7.09 28.21 2.57
CA ALA A 138 -6.86 27.95 1.15
C ALA A 138 -6.76 29.28 0.37
N PRO A 139 -5.68 29.49 -0.42
CA PRO A 139 -5.55 30.65 -1.27
C PRO A 139 -6.65 30.66 -2.34
N ARG A 140 -6.99 31.87 -2.79
CA ARG A 140 -8.06 32.10 -3.76
C ARG A 140 -7.54 32.80 -5.00
N THR A 141 -8.05 32.39 -6.15
CA THR A 141 -7.85 33.09 -7.41
C THR A 141 -8.56 34.45 -7.39
N PRO A 142 -8.26 35.38 -8.33
CA PRO A 142 -8.96 36.66 -8.41
C PRO A 142 -10.48 36.57 -8.56
N ASP A 143 -11.00 35.48 -9.12
CA ASP A 143 -12.44 35.19 -9.23
C ASP A 143 -13.02 34.43 -8.02
N GLY A 144 -12.25 34.30 -6.93
CA GLY A 144 -12.71 33.78 -5.63
C GLY A 144 -12.75 32.25 -5.51
N ARG A 145 -12.36 31.52 -6.56
CA ARG A 145 -12.24 30.06 -6.54
C ARG A 145 -11.01 29.65 -5.73
N PRO A 146 -10.96 28.44 -5.16
CA PRO A 146 -9.70 27.89 -4.64
C PRO A 146 -8.62 27.92 -5.72
N ASP A 147 -7.44 28.43 -5.36
CA ASP A 147 -6.27 28.40 -6.21
C ASP A 147 -5.51 27.10 -5.94
N PHE A 148 -5.37 26.24 -6.93
CA PHE A 148 -4.61 24.99 -6.83
C PHE A 148 -3.16 25.17 -7.27
N SER A 149 -2.76 26.35 -7.76
CA SER A 149 -1.43 26.60 -8.29
C SER A 149 -0.36 26.48 -7.21
N ALA A 150 0.49 25.47 -7.32
CA ALA A 150 1.66 25.22 -6.48
C ALA A 150 2.42 23.98 -7.01
N VAL A 151 3.54 23.67 -6.36
CA VAL A 151 4.16 22.35 -6.41
C VAL A 151 3.65 21.53 -5.22
N TRP A 152 3.30 20.29 -5.50
CA TRP A 152 2.71 19.34 -4.56
C TRP A 152 3.54 18.06 -4.56
N HIS A 153 3.68 17.45 -3.40
CA HIS A 153 4.23 16.10 -3.28
C HIS A 153 3.37 15.07 -4.04
N ALA A 154 3.90 13.87 -4.19
CA ALA A 154 3.14 12.76 -4.74
C ALA A 154 1.82 12.56 -4.00
N MET A 155 0.79 12.14 -4.72
CA MET A 155 -0.47 11.78 -4.05
C MET A 155 -0.27 10.54 -3.20
N ARG A 156 -0.74 10.60 -1.95
CA ARG A 156 -0.82 9.47 -1.01
C ARG A 156 -2.26 9.18 -0.63
N ASP A 157 -2.52 8.00 -0.10
CA ASP A 157 -3.84 7.68 0.45
C ASP A 157 -4.21 8.68 1.54
N ALA A 158 -5.47 9.13 1.54
CA ALA A 158 -5.95 10.16 2.47
C ALA A 158 -5.95 9.67 3.93
N ASP A 159 -6.16 8.37 4.12
CA ASP A 159 -5.94 7.70 5.39
C ASP A 159 -4.49 7.17 5.43
N PRO A 160 -3.59 7.77 6.24
CA PRO A 160 -2.20 7.36 6.30
C PRO A 160 -2.01 5.96 6.92
N ASP A 161 -3.03 5.45 7.62
CA ASP A 161 -3.05 4.10 8.18
C ASP A 161 -3.77 3.10 7.27
N ALA A 162 -4.32 3.56 6.14
CA ALA A 162 -4.92 2.65 5.17
C ALA A 162 -3.83 1.74 4.60
N GLU A 163 -4.00 0.43 4.80
CA GLU A 163 -3.21 -0.52 4.03
C GLU A 163 -3.55 -0.30 2.54
N ILE A 164 -2.54 0.00 1.72
CA ILE A 164 -2.63 0.14 0.24
C ILE A 164 -3.39 -1.05 -0.42
N ALA A 165 -3.49 -2.18 0.29
CA ALA A 165 -4.14 -3.42 -0.12
C ALA A 165 -5.52 -3.70 0.53
N ALA A 166 -6.01 -2.89 1.47
CA ALA A 166 -7.20 -3.20 2.28
C ALA A 166 -8.51 -3.07 1.48
N GLU A 167 -8.70 -1.99 0.69
CA GLU A 167 -9.90 -1.84 -0.12
C GLU A 167 -9.64 -2.27 -1.57
N LYS A 168 -9.76 -3.58 -1.81
CA LYS A 168 -9.67 -4.13 -3.16
C LYS A 168 -10.82 -3.57 -4.01
N PRO A 169 -10.55 -3.07 -5.22
CA PRO A 169 -11.62 -2.63 -6.10
C PRO A 169 -12.59 -3.77 -6.35
N PRO A 170 -13.86 -3.46 -6.62
CA PRO A 170 -14.89 -4.42 -6.98
C PRO A 170 -14.70 -4.94 -8.42
N ALA A 171 -13.49 -5.41 -8.74
CA ALA A 171 -13.05 -5.83 -10.05
C ALA A 171 -13.74 -7.13 -10.49
N MET A 172 -14.03 -7.22 -11.79
CA MET A 172 -14.44 -8.47 -12.42
C MET A 172 -13.35 -9.53 -12.30
N PRO A 173 -13.69 -10.83 -12.39
CA PRO A 173 -12.72 -11.91 -12.20
C PRO A 173 -11.49 -11.82 -13.13
N TRP A 174 -11.68 -11.42 -14.39
CA TRP A 174 -10.59 -11.28 -15.35
C TRP A 174 -9.63 -10.15 -14.95
N ALA A 175 -10.17 -9.01 -14.50
CA ALA A 175 -9.38 -7.84 -14.11
C ALA A 175 -8.59 -8.11 -12.83
N ALA A 176 -9.21 -8.77 -11.84
CA ALA A 176 -8.55 -9.21 -10.62
C ALA A 176 -7.44 -10.25 -10.91
N ALA A 177 -7.68 -11.19 -11.83
CA ALA A 177 -6.67 -12.17 -12.24
C ALA A 177 -5.48 -11.51 -12.94
N LEU A 178 -5.72 -10.53 -13.81
CA LEU A 178 -4.65 -9.80 -14.49
C LEU A 178 -3.85 -8.91 -13.52
N ALA A 179 -4.52 -8.20 -12.60
CA ALA A 179 -3.85 -7.42 -11.56
C ALA A 179 -2.97 -8.31 -10.68
N LYS A 180 -3.48 -9.48 -10.27
CA LYS A 180 -2.69 -10.49 -9.54
C LYS A 180 -1.46 -10.94 -10.33
N LYS A 181 -1.63 -11.28 -11.61
CA LYS A 181 -0.52 -11.69 -12.49
C LYS A 181 0.54 -10.59 -12.61
N ARG A 182 0.13 -9.32 -12.77
CA ARG A 182 1.04 -8.16 -12.83
C ARG A 182 1.85 -8.01 -11.54
N THR A 183 1.21 -8.20 -10.39
CA THR A 183 1.90 -8.17 -9.09
C THR A 183 2.88 -9.34 -8.93
N GLU A 184 2.50 -10.56 -9.33
CA GLU A 184 3.37 -11.74 -9.28
C GLU A 184 4.57 -11.64 -10.24
N SER A 185 4.41 -10.91 -11.36
CA SER A 185 5.50 -10.64 -12.30
C SER A 185 6.28 -9.36 -11.97
N ASN A 186 6.20 -8.86 -10.74
CA ASN A 186 6.87 -7.64 -10.26
C ASN A 186 6.61 -6.40 -11.14
N GLY A 187 5.44 -6.34 -11.79
CA GLY A 187 5.08 -5.21 -12.64
C GLY A 187 5.98 -5.03 -13.87
N LYS A 188 6.75 -6.04 -14.28
CA LYS A 188 7.69 -5.96 -15.43
C LYS A 188 7.08 -5.47 -16.75
N ASP A 189 5.77 -5.66 -16.90
CA ASP A 189 5.01 -5.25 -18.08
C ASP A 189 4.34 -3.88 -17.92
N SER A 190 4.62 -3.17 -16.82
CA SER A 190 4.13 -1.81 -16.58
C SER A 190 4.58 -0.88 -17.70
N PRO A 191 3.70 -0.01 -18.23
CA PRO A 191 4.07 0.94 -19.27
C PRO A 191 5.25 1.84 -18.88
N GLY A 192 5.36 2.17 -17.59
CA GLY A 192 6.45 2.99 -17.05
C GLY A 192 7.84 2.40 -17.30
N VAL A 193 7.98 1.07 -17.34
CA VAL A 193 9.25 0.38 -17.66
C VAL A 193 9.76 0.75 -19.05
N ARG A 194 8.84 1.12 -19.96
CA ARG A 194 9.13 1.53 -21.33
C ARG A 194 8.95 3.04 -21.54
N CYS A 195 8.95 3.81 -20.46
CA CYS A 195 8.79 5.27 -20.48
C CYS A 195 7.50 5.72 -21.17
N LEU A 196 6.42 4.96 -20.94
CA LEU A 196 5.07 5.29 -21.35
C LEU A 196 4.25 5.67 -20.10
N PRO A 197 3.09 6.35 -20.25
CA PRO A 197 2.24 6.71 -19.12
C PRO A 197 1.86 5.49 -18.27
N THR A 198 2.35 5.48 -17.03
CA THR A 198 2.17 4.36 -16.11
C THR A 198 0.73 4.23 -15.63
N SER A 199 0.09 5.37 -15.34
CA SER A 199 -1.23 5.38 -14.72
C SER A 199 -2.16 6.45 -15.27
N VAL A 200 -3.46 6.17 -15.20
CA VAL A 200 -4.53 7.12 -15.53
C VAL A 200 -4.76 8.17 -14.45
N GLN A 201 -4.11 8.06 -13.29
CA GLN A 201 -4.24 9.03 -12.20
C GLN A 201 -3.96 10.47 -12.66
N LEU A 202 -4.59 11.42 -11.96
CA LEU A 202 -4.53 12.83 -12.32
C LEU A 202 -3.15 13.45 -12.07
N MET A 203 -2.49 13.02 -10.98
CA MET A 203 -1.15 13.41 -10.55
C MET A 203 -0.28 12.16 -10.33
N SER A 204 1.03 12.36 -10.26
CA SER A 204 1.99 11.30 -9.96
C SER A 204 1.84 10.77 -8.53
N LEU A 205 2.03 9.47 -8.39
CA LEU A 205 2.13 8.74 -7.11
C LEU A 205 3.56 8.62 -6.58
N PHE A 206 4.54 9.10 -7.34
CA PHE A 206 5.96 8.91 -7.02
C PHE A 206 6.76 10.20 -7.07
N TRP A 207 6.28 11.20 -7.80
CA TRP A 207 7.04 12.39 -8.12
C TRP A 207 6.26 13.66 -7.83
N LEU A 208 6.99 14.76 -7.73
CA LEU A 208 6.41 16.09 -7.59
C LEU A 208 5.45 16.40 -8.74
N ASN A 209 4.47 17.23 -8.42
CA ASN A 209 3.43 17.66 -9.34
C ASN A 209 3.29 19.17 -9.25
N LYS A 210 3.46 19.87 -10.37
CA LYS A 210 3.16 21.29 -10.48
C LYS A 210 1.81 21.49 -11.10
N VAL A 211 0.97 22.23 -10.39
CA VAL A 211 -0.34 22.66 -10.88
C VAL A 211 -0.22 24.12 -11.30
N VAL A 212 -0.71 24.43 -12.49
CA VAL A 212 -0.84 25.80 -12.99
C VAL A 212 -2.31 26.04 -13.33
N GLN A 213 -2.95 26.95 -12.61
CA GLN A 213 -4.35 27.28 -12.80
C GLN A 213 -4.51 28.62 -13.51
N THR A 214 -5.34 28.60 -14.53
CA THR A 214 -5.87 29.79 -15.20
C THR A 214 -7.40 29.76 -15.15
N PRO A 215 -8.11 30.83 -15.52
CA PRO A 215 -9.57 30.82 -15.55
C PRO A 215 -10.19 29.75 -16.47
N THR A 216 -9.45 29.31 -17.50
CA THR A 216 -9.96 28.43 -18.57
C THR A 216 -9.21 27.10 -18.70
N LEU A 217 -8.11 26.90 -17.98
CA LEU A 217 -7.26 25.72 -18.08
C LEU A 217 -6.57 25.43 -16.75
N LEU A 218 -6.60 24.18 -16.31
CA LEU A 218 -5.69 23.64 -15.31
C LEU A 218 -4.65 22.76 -16.02
N LEU A 219 -3.38 23.04 -15.79
CA LEU A 219 -2.28 22.19 -16.21
C LEU A 219 -1.70 21.48 -15.00
N ILE A 220 -1.44 20.18 -15.15
CA ILE A 220 -0.71 19.39 -14.17
C ILE A 220 0.55 18.88 -14.87
N ILE A 221 1.70 19.20 -14.30
CA ILE A 221 3.02 18.79 -14.78
C ILE A 221 3.61 17.86 -13.73
N SER A 222 3.82 16.59 -14.08
CA SER A 222 4.36 15.57 -13.18
C SER A 222 5.80 15.24 -13.55
N GLU A 223 6.74 15.46 -12.64
CA GLU A 223 8.19 15.43 -12.91
C GLU A 223 8.64 14.15 -13.62
N GLY A 224 8.24 12.96 -13.17
CA GLY A 224 8.63 11.70 -13.81
C GLY A 224 7.59 11.02 -14.70
N ALA A 225 6.63 11.75 -15.26
CA ALA A 225 5.65 11.20 -16.20
C ALA A 225 6.02 11.49 -17.67
N VAL A 226 5.60 10.63 -18.60
CA VAL A 226 5.90 10.75 -20.04
C VAL A 226 4.62 10.58 -20.87
N PRO A 227 4.04 11.63 -21.49
CA PRO A 227 4.40 13.04 -21.33
C PRO A 227 4.06 13.52 -19.91
N ALA A 228 4.82 14.51 -19.44
CA ALA A 228 4.67 15.05 -18.10
C ALA A 228 3.41 15.91 -17.91
N VAL A 229 2.64 16.22 -18.97
CA VAL A 229 1.60 17.25 -18.92
C VAL A 229 0.20 16.66 -19.12
N ARG A 230 -0.70 16.94 -18.17
CA ARG A 230 -2.15 16.75 -18.29
C ARG A 230 -2.86 18.10 -18.37
N GLN A 231 -3.86 18.18 -19.25
CA GLN A 231 -4.67 19.38 -19.45
C GLN A 231 -6.11 19.12 -19.00
N ILE A 232 -6.69 20.07 -18.26
CA ILE A 232 -8.10 20.04 -17.86
C ILE A 232 -8.74 21.35 -18.29
N PHE A 233 -9.66 21.27 -19.26
CA PHE A 233 -10.33 22.44 -19.80
C PHE A 233 -11.42 22.94 -18.85
N LEU A 234 -11.35 24.21 -18.45
CA LEU A 234 -12.27 24.88 -17.51
C LEU A 234 -13.16 25.93 -18.18
N ASP A 235 -13.11 26.03 -19.51
CA ASP A 235 -13.82 27.02 -20.31
C ASP A 235 -15.28 26.67 -20.60
N GLY A 236 -15.81 25.63 -19.96
CA GLY A 236 -17.20 25.19 -20.09
C GLY A 236 -17.49 24.33 -21.31
N ARG A 237 -16.47 23.95 -22.09
CA ARG A 237 -16.65 22.97 -23.18
C ARG A 237 -17.04 21.60 -22.62
N GLY A 238 -17.84 20.86 -23.39
CA GLY A 238 -18.07 19.44 -23.15
C GLY A 238 -16.98 18.57 -23.75
N HIS A 239 -17.13 17.26 -23.59
CA HIS A 239 -16.28 16.30 -24.30
C HIS A 239 -16.55 16.34 -25.81
N PRO A 240 -15.49 16.22 -26.64
CA PRO A 240 -15.67 16.00 -28.07
C PRO A 240 -16.55 14.76 -28.34
N PRO A 241 -17.42 14.79 -29.36
CA PRO A 241 -18.30 13.67 -29.67
C PRO A 241 -17.56 12.45 -30.24
N ASP A 242 -16.36 12.67 -30.79
CA ASP A 242 -15.47 11.67 -31.34
C ASP A 242 -14.08 11.90 -30.76
N LEU A 243 -13.50 10.86 -30.18
CA LEU A 243 -12.24 10.90 -29.45
C LEU A 243 -11.39 9.72 -29.89
N ASP A 244 -10.19 10.01 -30.41
CA ASP A 244 -9.15 9.00 -30.53
C ASP A 244 -8.67 8.62 -29.10
N PRO A 245 -8.67 7.33 -28.72
CA PRO A 245 -8.21 6.91 -27.40
C PRO A 245 -6.76 7.31 -27.14
N THR A 246 -6.52 8.01 -26.03
CA THR A 246 -5.18 8.47 -25.61
C THR A 246 -4.81 7.91 -24.24
N TRP A 247 -3.55 7.99 -23.85
CA TRP A 247 -3.11 7.42 -22.56
C TRP A 247 -3.68 8.12 -21.33
N LEU A 248 -3.88 9.44 -21.40
CA LEU A 248 -4.34 10.26 -20.28
C LEU A 248 -5.80 10.72 -20.43
N GLY A 249 -6.44 10.39 -21.56
CA GLY A 249 -7.80 10.80 -21.87
C GLY A 249 -7.94 12.31 -22.14
N TYR A 250 -9.19 12.75 -22.24
CA TYR A 250 -9.61 14.13 -22.40
C TYR A 250 -10.37 14.59 -21.16
N SER A 251 -9.85 15.61 -20.47
CA SER A 251 -10.42 16.10 -19.20
C SER A 251 -11.15 17.44 -19.38
N THR A 252 -12.38 17.51 -18.88
CA THR A 252 -13.15 18.76 -18.71
C THR A 252 -13.46 18.98 -17.24
N GLY A 253 -13.54 20.23 -16.81
CA GLY A 253 -13.75 20.60 -15.41
C GLY A 253 -14.90 21.58 -15.22
N LYS A 254 -15.68 21.37 -14.16
CA LYS A 254 -16.74 22.29 -13.70
C LYS A 254 -16.63 22.53 -12.20
N TRP A 255 -16.93 23.74 -11.76
CA TRP A 255 -16.92 24.08 -10.34
C TRP A 255 -18.28 23.81 -9.69
N GLU A 256 -18.26 23.14 -8.54
CA GLU A 256 -19.39 22.92 -7.64
C GLU A 256 -19.03 23.55 -6.28
N GLY A 257 -19.34 24.83 -6.13
CA GLY A 257 -18.80 25.63 -5.02
C GLY A 257 -17.26 25.66 -5.08
N ASP A 258 -16.61 25.26 -3.98
CA ASP A 258 -15.15 25.18 -3.87
C ASP A 258 -14.56 23.85 -4.37
N THR A 259 -15.38 22.98 -4.96
CA THR A 259 -14.91 21.70 -5.51
C THR A 259 -14.82 21.79 -7.02
N LEU A 260 -13.64 21.48 -7.59
CA LEU A 260 -13.51 21.26 -9.03
C LEU A 260 -13.86 19.81 -9.34
N VAL A 261 -14.90 19.59 -10.11
CA VAL A 261 -15.28 18.26 -10.61
C VAL A 261 -14.72 18.10 -12.02
N VAL A 262 -13.73 17.22 -12.14
CA VAL A 262 -13.09 16.85 -13.39
C VAL A 262 -13.72 15.56 -13.90
N ASP A 263 -14.16 15.57 -15.15
CA ASP A 263 -14.66 14.40 -15.86
C ASP A 263 -13.67 14.08 -16.99
N THR A 264 -13.18 12.84 -17.04
CA THR A 264 -12.19 12.39 -18.03
C THR A 264 -12.66 11.12 -18.72
N ILE A 265 -12.63 11.11 -20.04
CA ILE A 265 -12.96 9.96 -20.90
C ILE A 265 -11.96 9.84 -22.05
N GLY A 266 -12.12 8.86 -22.95
CA GLY A 266 -11.29 8.72 -24.14
C GLY A 266 -9.90 8.17 -23.83
N PHE A 267 -9.81 7.32 -22.81
CA PHE A 267 -8.59 6.58 -22.51
C PHE A 267 -8.39 5.42 -23.50
N ASN A 268 -7.15 5.14 -23.89
CA ASN A 268 -6.79 3.80 -24.38
C ASN A 268 -6.72 2.81 -23.21
N ASP A 269 -6.52 1.52 -23.47
CA ASP A 269 -6.53 0.45 -22.46
C ASP A 269 -5.14 0.08 -21.88
N LYS A 270 -4.13 0.93 -22.09
CA LYS A 270 -2.72 0.57 -21.87
C LYS A 270 -2.17 0.98 -20.50
N ALA A 271 -2.56 2.16 -20.02
CA ALA A 271 -2.19 2.63 -18.68
C ALA A 271 -2.86 1.75 -17.61
N TRP A 272 -2.34 1.77 -16.39
CA TRP A 272 -2.90 0.98 -15.29
C TRP A 272 -3.63 1.89 -14.30
N ILE A 273 -4.62 1.34 -13.59
CA ILE A 273 -5.23 2.02 -12.46
C ILE A 273 -4.43 1.68 -11.20
N ALA A 274 -3.99 2.72 -10.50
CA ALA A 274 -3.36 2.62 -9.20
C ALA A 274 -4.32 3.14 -8.10
N PRO A 275 -4.18 2.69 -6.84
CA PRO A 275 -3.30 1.60 -6.39
C PRO A 275 -3.76 0.22 -6.93
N GLY A 276 -2.84 -0.76 -6.99
CA GLY A 276 -3.20 -2.16 -7.25
C GLY A 276 -3.02 -2.70 -8.69
N ASN A 277 -2.45 -1.92 -9.61
CA ASN A 277 -2.06 -2.37 -10.96
C ASN A 277 -3.22 -2.91 -11.82
N PHE A 278 -4.44 -2.42 -11.57
CA PHE A 278 -5.64 -2.91 -12.24
C PHE A 278 -5.65 -2.51 -13.73
N PRO A 279 -6.13 -3.38 -14.62
CA PRO A 279 -6.41 -2.99 -16.00
C PRO A 279 -7.63 -2.09 -16.06
N HIS A 280 -7.88 -1.52 -17.25
CA HIS A 280 -9.14 -0.90 -17.62
C HIS A 280 -9.34 -1.08 -19.13
N THR A 281 -10.53 -0.72 -19.61
CA THR A 281 -10.88 -0.68 -21.02
C THR A 281 -10.98 0.76 -21.52
N GLU A 282 -11.23 0.94 -22.82
CA GLU A 282 -11.52 2.26 -23.40
C GLU A 282 -12.87 2.85 -22.93
N LYS A 283 -13.69 2.05 -22.21
CA LYS A 283 -14.93 2.51 -21.58
C LYS A 283 -14.71 3.17 -20.23
N LEU A 284 -13.45 3.29 -19.79
CA LEU A 284 -13.13 3.98 -18.55
C LEU A 284 -13.60 5.44 -18.59
N ARG A 285 -14.39 5.81 -17.59
CA ARG A 285 -14.66 7.18 -17.20
C ARG A 285 -14.08 7.42 -15.82
N MET A 286 -13.31 8.49 -15.68
CA MET A 286 -12.70 8.91 -14.43
C MET A 286 -13.29 10.24 -13.99
N ILE A 287 -13.94 10.25 -12.83
CA ILE A 287 -14.53 11.46 -12.23
C ILE A 287 -13.72 11.80 -10.98
N THR A 288 -13.01 12.92 -11.01
CA THR A 288 -12.17 13.37 -9.90
C THR A 288 -12.70 14.66 -9.31
N ARG A 289 -13.01 14.66 -8.01
CA ARG A 289 -13.37 15.85 -7.24
C ARG A 289 -12.12 16.36 -6.54
N ILE A 290 -11.71 17.59 -6.85
CA ILE A 290 -10.51 18.23 -6.29
C ILE A 290 -10.94 19.32 -5.32
N ARG A 291 -10.35 19.33 -4.13
CA ARG A 291 -10.59 20.35 -3.10
C ARG A 291 -9.26 20.79 -2.49
N ARG A 292 -9.15 22.08 -2.17
CA ARG A 292 -8.05 22.63 -1.36
C ARG A 292 -8.67 23.13 -0.05
N PRO A 293 -8.77 22.28 1.00
CA PRO A 293 -9.45 22.66 2.25
C PRO A 293 -8.70 23.76 3.01
N ASP A 294 -7.37 23.77 2.90
CA ASP A 294 -6.47 24.69 3.59
C ASP A 294 -5.27 25.04 2.71
N LEU A 295 -4.30 25.77 3.27
CA LEU A 295 -3.09 26.14 2.55
C LEU A 295 -2.22 24.93 2.13
N GLY A 296 -2.17 23.90 2.96
CA GLY A 296 -1.18 22.82 2.90
C GLY A 296 -1.62 21.56 2.15
N HIS A 297 -2.92 21.38 1.90
CA HIS A 297 -3.43 20.12 1.37
C HIS A 297 -4.25 20.30 0.09
N LEU A 298 -4.09 19.36 -0.84
CA LEU A 298 -4.94 19.19 -2.01
C LEU A 298 -5.55 17.78 -1.98
N GLU A 299 -6.87 17.71 -1.83
CA GLU A 299 -7.63 16.47 -1.69
C GLU A 299 -8.22 16.04 -3.03
N PHE A 300 -8.21 14.73 -3.27
CA PHE A 300 -8.74 14.08 -4.46
C PHE A 300 -9.69 12.97 -4.06
N GLU A 301 -10.92 13.02 -4.56
CA GLU A 301 -11.83 11.88 -4.55
C GLU A 301 -12.06 11.46 -6.00
N THR A 302 -11.43 10.35 -6.40
CA THR A 302 -11.50 9.84 -7.77
C THR A 302 -12.38 8.60 -7.83
N THR A 303 -13.40 8.65 -8.68
CA THR A 303 -14.26 7.52 -9.01
C THR A 303 -13.92 7.00 -10.40
N TYR A 304 -13.63 5.70 -10.48
CA TYR A 304 -13.43 4.96 -11.71
C TYR A 304 -14.70 4.20 -12.07
N GLU A 305 -15.23 4.48 -13.27
CA GLU A 305 -16.38 3.82 -13.85
C GLU A 305 -15.92 3.10 -15.13
N ASP A 306 -15.89 1.77 -15.08
CA ASP A 306 -15.65 0.94 -16.25
C ASP A 306 -16.52 -0.32 -16.10
N PRO A 307 -17.64 -0.42 -16.83
CA PRO A 307 -18.59 -1.51 -16.68
C PRO A 307 -18.07 -2.85 -17.17
N GLU A 308 -16.91 -2.91 -17.83
CA GLU A 308 -16.26 -4.15 -18.25
C GLU A 308 -15.15 -4.59 -17.28
N THR A 309 -14.62 -3.67 -16.49
CA THR A 309 -13.55 -3.93 -15.53
C THR A 309 -14.07 -4.05 -14.10
N PHE A 310 -15.07 -3.27 -13.71
CA PHE A 310 -15.59 -3.20 -12.34
C PHE A 310 -17.08 -3.57 -12.27
N THR A 311 -17.47 -4.26 -11.21
CA THR A 311 -18.87 -4.65 -10.93
C THR A 311 -19.72 -3.48 -10.42
N LYS A 312 -19.08 -2.42 -9.92
CA LYS A 312 -19.66 -1.13 -9.54
C LYS A 312 -18.56 -0.05 -9.57
N PRO A 313 -18.90 1.24 -9.61
CA PRO A 313 -17.90 2.31 -9.52
C PRO A 313 -16.98 2.13 -8.31
N TRP A 314 -15.69 2.39 -8.51
CA TRP A 314 -14.67 2.31 -7.48
C TRP A 314 -14.14 3.70 -7.15
N ALA A 315 -14.21 4.10 -5.87
CA ALA A 315 -13.73 5.39 -5.42
C ALA A 315 -12.45 5.23 -4.60
N VAL A 316 -11.51 6.15 -4.79
CA VAL A 316 -10.26 6.26 -4.02
C VAL A 316 -10.14 7.70 -3.52
N ARG A 317 -9.69 7.86 -2.27
CA ARG A 317 -9.43 9.16 -1.66
C ARG A 317 -7.94 9.33 -1.42
N GLN A 318 -7.40 10.40 -1.97
CA GLN A 318 -5.98 10.72 -1.89
C GLN A 318 -5.79 12.18 -1.49
N VAL A 319 -4.62 12.47 -0.96
CA VAL A 319 -4.19 13.83 -0.63
C VAL A 319 -2.78 14.06 -1.14
N ALA A 320 -2.50 15.27 -1.59
CA ALA A 320 -1.17 15.74 -1.87
C ALA A 320 -0.82 16.88 -0.89
N ASP A 321 0.36 16.77 -0.29
CA ASP A 321 0.89 17.76 0.63
C ASP A 321 1.61 18.86 -0.19
N LEU A 322 1.48 20.12 0.22
CA LEU A 322 2.15 21.26 -0.42
C LEU A 322 3.66 21.09 -0.29
N ALA A 323 4.40 21.32 -1.38
CA ALA A 323 5.86 21.22 -1.43
C ALA A 323 6.48 22.63 -1.56
N PRO A 324 6.57 23.41 -0.46
CA PRO A 324 7.04 24.79 -0.54
C PRO A 324 8.52 24.87 -0.88
N GLY A 325 8.85 25.63 -1.93
CA GLY A 325 10.23 25.84 -2.37
C GLY A 325 10.75 24.77 -3.34
N GLU A 326 9.98 23.72 -3.58
CA GLU A 326 10.26 22.73 -4.61
C GLU A 326 9.91 23.24 -6.01
N GLU A 327 10.48 22.60 -7.03
CA GLU A 327 10.21 22.87 -8.44
C GLU A 327 10.30 21.57 -9.25
N ILE A 328 9.64 21.53 -10.41
CA ILE A 328 9.73 20.41 -11.35
C ILE A 328 11.03 20.51 -12.14
N TRP A 329 11.80 19.43 -12.09
CA TRP A 329 13.04 19.25 -12.82
C TRP A 329 12.83 18.46 -14.12
N GLU A 330 13.85 18.50 -14.98
CA GLU A 330 13.90 17.63 -16.14
C GLU A 330 14.11 16.18 -15.68
N TYR A 331 13.30 15.28 -16.22
CA TYR A 331 13.42 13.84 -16.01
C TYR A 331 13.32 13.11 -17.34
N ILE A 332 14.36 12.35 -17.66
CA ILE A 332 14.43 11.54 -18.88
C ILE A 332 14.42 10.07 -18.50
N CYS A 333 13.25 9.46 -18.52
CA CYS A 333 13.07 8.05 -18.15
C CYS A 333 13.98 7.06 -18.90
N ASN A 334 14.37 7.37 -20.15
CA ASN A 334 15.25 6.51 -20.95
C ASN A 334 16.74 6.74 -20.67
N GLU A 335 17.11 7.80 -19.94
CA GLU A 335 18.50 8.11 -19.66
C GLU A 335 19.06 7.12 -18.62
N ASN A 336 20.00 6.28 -19.04
CA ASN A 336 20.60 5.23 -18.21
C ASN A 336 19.60 4.22 -17.60
N ASN A 337 18.48 3.95 -18.30
CA ASN A 337 17.53 2.91 -17.87
C ASN A 337 18.14 1.51 -18.02
N GLN A 338 18.71 0.98 -16.92
CA GLN A 338 19.23 -0.39 -16.83
C GLN A 338 18.24 -1.35 -16.16
N ASP A 339 17.16 -0.83 -15.57
CA ASP A 339 16.29 -1.60 -14.69
C ASP A 339 15.40 -2.57 -15.47
N ALA A 340 14.98 -2.20 -16.68
CA ALA A 340 14.08 -3.00 -17.50
C ALA A 340 14.60 -4.43 -17.76
N GLU A 341 15.92 -4.61 -17.90
CA GLU A 341 16.55 -5.93 -18.10
C GLU A 341 16.58 -6.79 -16.83
N HIS A 342 16.53 -6.14 -15.65
CA HIS A 342 16.60 -6.78 -14.34
C HIS A 342 15.20 -7.07 -13.74
N MET A 343 14.13 -6.51 -14.30
CA MET A 343 12.74 -6.78 -13.90
C MET A 343 12.24 -8.15 -14.39
N VAL A 344 12.75 -9.23 -13.77
CA VAL A 344 12.28 -10.59 -14.00
C VAL A 344 11.14 -10.97 -13.04
N GLY A 345 10.14 -11.68 -13.54
CA GLY A 345 9.04 -12.20 -12.70
C GLY A 345 9.51 -13.35 -11.80
N LYS A 346 8.74 -13.66 -10.74
CA LYS A 346 9.02 -14.81 -9.85
C LYS A 346 8.82 -16.16 -10.53
#